data_AF-A0A3D3BWI2-F1
#
_entry.id   AF-A0A3D3BWI2-F1
#
_cell.length_a   1.000
_cell.length_b   1.000
_cell.length_c   1.000
_cell.angle_alpha   90.00
_cell.angle_beta   90.00
_cell.angle_gamma   90.00
#
_symmetry.space_group_name_H-M   'P 1'
#
loop_
_entity.id
_entity.type
_entity.pdbx_description
1 polymer ?
#
loop_
_entity_poly.entity_id
_entity_poly.type
_entity_poly.pdbx_seq_one_letter_code
_entity_poly.pdbx_strand_id
1 'polypeptide(L)'
;MTDREFGFETLCLHAGQLPDAATASRAVPIYQTTSYVFDSTDHAASLFNLQTFGNVYSRMMNPTNAMLEERLATLEGGRAGLVVGSGMAAQMVALLTLLEAGDELVAASTLYGGTYSQFDYTFRRMGIQTHFVDPDDPENFAKAITPATKAVYAETIGNPLNNVLDISAVAQIAHDANIPLVMDNTFGTPYLCRPFEFGADVVVHSVTKWIGGHGTSIGGAIVESGKFPWDSGKFPGMTEPSKGYHGIRFYETFGDFGFITKARMETLRTLGPTMSPMSAFLFLQGLETLPLRMDRHCSNTLAVANFLNDHPFVSWVKYSGLP
;
A
#
# COMPACT_ATOMS: atom_id res chain seq x y z
N MET A 1 -5.59 29.71 -6.22
CA MET A 1 -5.63 29.26 -4.80
C MET A 1 -4.68 28.07 -4.62
N THR A 2 -3.50 28.13 -5.22
CA THR A 2 -2.60 26.96 -5.42
C THR A 2 -1.35 26.99 -4.53
N ASP A 3 -1.23 27.96 -3.61
CA ASP A 3 -0.01 28.18 -2.83
C ASP A 3 -0.14 27.81 -1.34
N ARG A 4 -1.25 27.18 -0.94
CA ARG A 4 -1.45 26.77 0.46
C ARG A 4 -1.16 25.29 0.62
N GLU A 5 -0.09 24.97 1.33
CA GLU A 5 0.14 23.63 1.87
C GLU A 5 -0.84 23.38 3.03
N PHE A 6 -1.59 22.28 2.95
CA PHE A 6 -2.55 21.89 3.98
C PHE A 6 -1.91 20.90 4.95
N GLY A 7 -2.24 21.02 6.23
CA GLY A 7 -1.79 20.09 7.27
C GLY A 7 -2.50 18.73 7.19
N PHE A 8 -1.93 17.73 7.86
CA PHE A 8 -2.39 16.34 7.81
C PHE A 8 -3.88 16.17 8.17
N GLU A 9 -4.34 16.81 9.25
CA GLU A 9 -5.74 16.75 9.70
C GLU A 9 -6.70 17.32 8.65
N THR A 10 -6.28 18.34 7.90
CA THR A 10 -7.07 18.92 6.82
C THR A 10 -7.13 17.96 5.63
N LEU A 11 -6.00 17.32 5.30
CA LEU A 11 -5.92 16.34 4.21
C LEU A 11 -6.76 15.08 4.52
N CYS A 12 -6.83 14.64 5.78
CA CYS A 12 -7.70 13.53 6.20
C CYS A 12 -9.18 13.77 5.88
N LEU A 13 -9.62 15.04 5.88
CA LEU A 13 -11.01 15.42 5.62
C LEU A 13 -11.29 15.72 4.15
N HIS A 14 -10.29 16.19 3.40
CA HIS A 14 -10.54 16.87 2.13
C HIS A 14 -9.76 16.33 0.93
N ALA A 15 -8.63 15.65 1.13
CA ALA A 15 -7.88 15.11 0.01
C ALA A 15 -8.70 14.05 -0.75
N GLY A 16 -8.56 14.06 -2.08
CA GLY A 16 -9.25 13.12 -2.97
C GLY A 16 -10.75 13.32 -3.14
N GLN A 17 -11.33 14.38 -2.59
CA GLN A 17 -12.77 14.61 -2.68
C GLN A 17 -13.10 15.98 -3.28
N LEU A 18 -13.68 15.95 -4.48
CA LEU A 18 -14.44 17.06 -5.03
C LEU A 18 -15.93 16.87 -4.68
N PRO A 19 -16.68 17.96 -4.37
CA PRO A 19 -18.13 17.87 -4.21
C PRO A 19 -18.77 17.22 -5.45
N ASP A 20 -19.76 16.35 -5.23
CA ASP A 20 -20.43 15.64 -6.32
C ASP A 20 -21.03 16.63 -7.33
N ALA A 21 -20.70 16.47 -8.62
CA ALA A 21 -21.09 17.44 -9.64
C ALA A 21 -22.61 17.48 -9.89
N ALA A 22 -23.32 16.38 -9.63
CA ALA A 22 -24.76 16.29 -9.86
C ALA A 22 -25.59 16.89 -8.73
N THR A 23 -25.16 16.72 -7.47
CA THR A 23 -25.95 17.05 -6.27
C THR A 23 -25.28 18.03 -5.33
N ALA A 24 -24.01 18.38 -5.56
CA ALA A 24 -23.15 19.11 -4.63
C ALA A 24 -23.04 18.46 -3.23
N SER A 25 -23.24 17.13 -3.14
CA SER A 25 -23.09 16.39 -1.88
C SER A 25 -21.71 16.65 -1.27
N ARG A 26 -21.72 17.07 0.01
CA ARG A 26 -20.50 17.27 0.79
C ARG A 26 -19.95 15.97 1.35
N ALA A 27 -20.81 15.00 1.67
CA ALA A 27 -20.38 13.66 2.04
C ALA A 27 -20.05 12.86 0.79
N VAL A 28 -19.09 11.95 0.89
CA VAL A 28 -18.75 11.03 -0.20
C VAL A 28 -19.94 10.12 -0.50
N PRO A 29 -20.45 10.09 -1.76
CA PRO A 29 -21.49 9.15 -2.13
C PRO A 29 -21.00 7.69 -2.09
N ILE A 30 -21.90 6.77 -1.77
CA ILE A 30 -21.64 5.33 -1.85
C ILE A 30 -22.10 4.85 -3.23
N TYR A 31 -21.16 4.68 -4.17
CA TYR A 31 -21.45 4.14 -5.50
C TYR A 31 -21.59 2.61 -5.42
N GLN A 32 -22.71 2.15 -4.84
CA GLN A 32 -23.06 0.73 -4.73
C GLN A 32 -23.53 0.17 -6.08
N THR A 33 -22.64 0.18 -7.06
CA THR A 33 -22.86 -0.29 -8.44
C THR A 33 -21.71 -1.17 -8.89
N THR A 34 -21.96 -2.00 -9.89
CA THR A 34 -20.94 -2.83 -10.54
C THR A 34 -20.46 -2.26 -11.87
N SER A 35 -21.31 -1.52 -12.59
CA SER A 35 -21.11 -1.14 -13.99
C SER A 35 -21.52 0.31 -14.23
N TYR A 36 -20.93 0.91 -15.25
CA TYR A 36 -21.17 2.29 -15.66
C TYR A 36 -21.65 2.31 -17.10
N VAL A 37 -22.56 3.23 -17.41
CA VAL A 37 -23.10 3.38 -18.77
C VAL A 37 -22.04 4.09 -19.63
N PHE A 38 -21.80 3.57 -20.83
CA PHE A 38 -20.94 4.21 -21.81
C PHE A 38 -21.74 5.17 -22.69
N ASP A 39 -21.15 6.30 -23.06
CA ASP A 39 -21.81 7.27 -23.95
C ASP A 39 -21.93 6.73 -25.38
N SER A 40 -20.99 5.90 -25.81
CA SER A 40 -20.95 5.26 -27.12
C SER A 40 -20.05 4.02 -27.13
N THR A 41 -20.09 3.23 -28.21
CA THR A 41 -19.16 2.12 -28.42
C THR A 41 -17.71 2.57 -28.51
N ASP A 42 -17.47 3.76 -29.09
CA ASP A 42 -16.12 4.34 -29.22
C ASP A 42 -15.58 4.78 -27.85
N HIS A 43 -16.44 5.38 -27.01
CA HIS A 43 -16.07 5.71 -25.63
C HIS A 43 -15.67 4.43 -24.88
N ALA A 44 -16.48 3.37 -24.96
CA ALA A 44 -16.17 2.08 -24.35
C ALA A 44 -14.81 1.53 -24.81
N ALA A 45 -14.57 1.50 -26.13
CA ALA A 45 -13.31 1.04 -26.69
C ALA A 45 -12.10 1.84 -26.17
N SER A 46 -12.21 3.17 -26.07
CA SER A 46 -11.13 4.01 -25.55
C SER A 46 -10.81 3.73 -24.08
N LEU A 47 -11.83 3.45 -23.26
CA LEU A 47 -11.64 3.10 -21.84
C LEU A 47 -10.92 1.77 -21.68
N PHE A 48 -11.31 0.74 -22.44
CA PHE A 48 -10.67 -0.58 -22.39
C PHE A 48 -9.22 -0.57 -22.91
N ASN A 49 -8.88 0.35 -23.81
CA ASN A 49 -7.53 0.53 -24.33
C ASN A 49 -6.68 1.50 -23.47
N LEU A 50 -7.19 1.97 -22.33
CA LEU A 50 -6.56 2.97 -21.46
C LEU A 50 -6.17 4.28 -22.18
N GLN A 51 -6.88 4.62 -23.25
CA GLN A 51 -6.69 5.90 -23.96
C GLN A 51 -7.41 7.04 -23.25
N THR A 52 -8.48 6.71 -22.54
CA THR A 52 -9.26 7.63 -21.71
C THR A 52 -9.35 7.06 -20.30
N PHE A 53 -9.14 7.91 -19.29
CA PHE A 53 -9.41 7.53 -17.90
C PHE A 53 -10.91 7.59 -17.63
N GLY A 54 -11.46 6.57 -16.99
CA GLY A 54 -12.87 6.54 -16.63
C GLY A 54 -13.32 5.22 -16.03
N ASN A 55 -14.58 5.19 -15.63
CA ASN A 55 -15.16 4.03 -14.96
C ASN A 55 -15.68 3.01 -15.98
N VAL A 56 -15.23 1.77 -15.84
CA VAL A 56 -15.70 0.64 -16.68
C VAL A 56 -16.51 -0.32 -15.83
N TYR A 57 -15.88 -0.84 -14.77
CA TYR A 57 -16.46 -1.86 -13.91
C TYR A 57 -15.83 -1.80 -12.52
N SER A 58 -16.65 -1.90 -11.46
CA SER A 58 -16.24 -1.67 -10.07
C SER A 58 -15.19 -2.64 -9.53
N ARG A 59 -14.94 -3.78 -10.20
CA ARG A 59 -13.80 -4.66 -9.90
C ARG A 59 -12.44 -3.96 -10.05
N MET A 60 -12.37 -2.98 -10.96
CA MET A 60 -11.13 -2.28 -11.26
C MET A 60 -11.16 -0.84 -10.76
N MET A 61 -12.29 -0.15 -10.90
CA MET A 61 -12.45 1.27 -10.54
C MET A 61 -13.87 1.56 -10.06
N ASN A 62 -13.98 2.17 -8.88
CA ASN A 62 -15.22 2.66 -8.30
C ASN A 62 -14.97 4.06 -7.73
N PRO A 63 -15.84 5.07 -7.97
CA PRO A 63 -15.58 6.43 -7.49
C PRO A 63 -15.43 6.56 -5.97
N THR A 64 -16.20 5.81 -5.17
CA THR A 64 -16.03 5.82 -3.69
C THR A 64 -14.64 5.29 -3.31
N ASN A 65 -14.19 4.23 -3.97
CA ASN A 65 -12.85 3.66 -3.77
C ASN A 65 -11.75 4.63 -4.22
N ALA A 66 -11.93 5.29 -5.37
CA ALA A 66 -10.96 6.25 -5.92
C ALA A 66 -10.70 7.42 -4.97
N MET A 67 -11.74 7.94 -4.29
CA MET A 67 -11.57 8.97 -3.28
C MET A 67 -10.73 8.50 -2.08
N LEU A 68 -10.88 7.22 -1.68
CA LEU A 68 -10.04 6.62 -0.63
C LEU A 68 -8.60 6.43 -1.12
N GLU A 69 -8.41 5.96 -2.36
CA GLU A 69 -7.10 5.78 -3.00
C GLU A 69 -6.31 7.09 -3.05
N GLU A 70 -6.93 8.16 -3.54
CA GLU A 70 -6.29 9.48 -3.66
C GLU A 70 -5.98 10.09 -2.28
N ARG A 71 -6.89 9.93 -1.31
CA ARG A 71 -6.67 10.39 0.06
C ARG A 71 -5.51 9.67 0.72
N LEU A 72 -5.43 8.34 0.61
CA LEU A 72 -4.32 7.56 1.17
C LEU A 72 -2.99 7.90 0.49
N ALA A 73 -2.98 8.03 -0.84
CA ALA A 73 -1.79 8.46 -1.56
C ALA A 73 -1.30 9.83 -1.07
N THR A 74 -2.21 10.79 -0.92
CA THR A 74 -1.88 12.13 -0.41
C THR A 74 -1.33 12.08 1.01
N LEU A 75 -1.97 11.32 1.91
CA LEU A 75 -1.56 11.23 3.32
C LEU A 75 -0.19 10.55 3.51
N GLU A 76 0.16 9.58 2.65
CA GLU A 76 1.49 8.97 2.64
C GLU A 76 2.55 9.85 1.96
N GLY A 77 2.15 10.91 1.25
CA GLY A 77 3.06 11.66 0.37
C GLY A 77 3.48 10.86 -0.87
N GLY A 78 2.64 9.91 -1.29
CA GLY A 78 2.82 9.10 -2.49
C GLY A 78 2.15 9.71 -3.72
N ARG A 79 2.41 9.09 -4.87
CA ARG A 79 1.88 9.52 -6.16
C ARG A 79 0.47 8.99 -6.42
N ALA A 80 0.24 7.71 -6.12
CA ALA A 80 -1.00 7.06 -6.51
C ALA A 80 -1.34 5.87 -5.61
N GLY A 81 -2.64 5.62 -5.44
CA GLY A 81 -3.16 4.57 -4.57
C GLY A 81 -4.02 3.53 -5.32
N LEU A 82 -4.11 2.34 -4.73
CA LEU A 82 -5.02 1.26 -5.12
C LEU A 82 -5.59 0.59 -3.87
N VAL A 83 -6.91 0.49 -3.77
CA VAL A 83 -7.56 -0.20 -2.64
C VAL A 83 -8.10 -1.56 -3.03
N VAL A 84 -7.95 -2.53 -2.13
CA VAL A 84 -8.27 -3.93 -2.35
C VAL A 84 -8.95 -4.57 -1.13
N GLY A 85 -9.49 -5.77 -1.29
CA GLY A 85 -10.40 -6.39 -0.33
C GLY A 85 -9.81 -6.72 1.05
N SER A 86 -8.49 -6.68 1.24
CA SER A 86 -7.82 -6.88 2.55
C SER A 86 -6.34 -6.45 2.51
N GLY A 87 -5.70 -6.26 3.66
CA GLY A 87 -4.25 -6.04 3.73
C GLY A 87 -3.44 -7.20 3.12
N MET A 88 -3.88 -8.45 3.33
CA MET A 88 -3.27 -9.63 2.70
C MET A 88 -3.36 -9.58 1.17
N ALA A 89 -4.44 -9.01 0.64
CA ALA A 89 -4.58 -8.81 -0.79
C ALA A 89 -3.73 -7.63 -1.30
N ALA A 90 -3.46 -6.61 -0.46
CA ALA A 90 -2.64 -5.47 -0.86
C ALA A 90 -1.19 -5.91 -1.12
N GLN A 91 -0.56 -6.61 -0.17
CA GLN A 91 0.77 -7.15 -0.38
C GLN A 91 0.81 -8.20 -1.51
N MET A 92 -0.23 -9.03 -1.65
CA MET A 92 -0.31 -10.01 -2.74
C MET A 92 -0.37 -9.32 -4.10
N VAL A 93 -1.24 -8.33 -4.27
CA VAL A 93 -1.37 -7.59 -5.53
C VAL A 93 -0.09 -6.82 -5.82
N ALA A 94 0.47 -6.10 -4.85
CA ALA A 94 1.70 -5.35 -5.04
C ALA A 94 2.87 -6.25 -5.48
N LEU A 95 3.07 -7.38 -4.80
CA LEU A 95 4.20 -8.27 -5.05
C LEU A 95 4.01 -9.10 -6.33
N LEU A 96 2.79 -9.61 -6.61
CA LEU A 96 2.52 -10.35 -7.86
C LEU A 96 2.38 -9.43 -9.10
N THR A 97 2.42 -8.11 -8.93
CA THR A 97 2.65 -7.18 -10.05
C THR A 97 4.14 -7.19 -10.49
N LEU A 98 5.06 -7.57 -9.59
CA LEU A 98 6.50 -7.54 -9.81
C LEU A 98 7.11 -8.94 -9.99
N LEU A 99 6.62 -9.92 -9.22
CA LEU A 99 7.19 -11.26 -9.08
C LEU A 99 6.47 -12.27 -9.96
N GLU A 100 7.25 -13.14 -10.59
CA GLU A 100 6.80 -14.34 -11.27
C GLU A 100 7.55 -15.60 -10.80
N ALA A 101 7.15 -16.77 -11.30
CA ALA A 101 7.79 -18.01 -10.93
C ALA A 101 9.28 -18.00 -11.33
N GLY A 102 10.16 -18.28 -10.37
CA GLY A 102 11.61 -18.19 -10.52
C GLY A 102 12.24 -16.94 -9.91
N ASP A 103 11.43 -15.92 -9.57
CA ASP A 103 11.91 -14.74 -8.86
C ASP A 103 12.05 -14.97 -7.35
N GLU A 104 12.81 -14.09 -6.71
CA GLU A 104 13.04 -14.10 -5.26
C GLU A 104 12.60 -12.79 -4.59
N LEU A 105 12.15 -12.93 -3.34
CA LEU A 105 11.82 -11.85 -2.42
C LEU A 105 12.78 -11.91 -1.23
N VAL A 106 13.37 -10.80 -0.82
CA VAL A 106 14.04 -10.70 0.48
C VAL A 106 13.10 -10.01 1.44
N ALA A 107 12.82 -10.61 2.60
CA ALA A 107 11.87 -10.06 3.55
C ALA A 107 12.42 -10.07 4.99
N ALA A 108 12.04 -9.10 5.80
CA ALA A 108 12.26 -9.18 7.25
C ALA A 108 11.62 -10.48 7.80
N SER A 109 12.21 -11.05 8.85
CA SER A 109 11.68 -12.22 9.55
C SER A 109 10.63 -11.86 10.60
N THR A 110 10.63 -10.60 11.06
CA THR A 110 9.70 -10.06 12.07
C THR A 110 8.43 -9.51 11.43
N LEU A 111 7.69 -10.38 10.74
CA LEU A 111 6.46 -10.02 10.04
C LEU A 111 5.23 -10.55 10.76
N TYR A 112 4.09 -9.89 10.51
CA TYR A 112 2.78 -10.44 10.83
C TYR A 112 2.68 -11.90 10.37
N GLY A 113 2.25 -12.80 11.26
CA GLY A 113 2.27 -14.24 10.98
C GLY A 113 1.50 -14.66 9.72
N GLY A 114 0.44 -13.90 9.35
CA GLY A 114 -0.25 -14.11 8.07
C GLY A 114 0.61 -13.74 6.86
N THR A 115 1.36 -12.65 6.94
CA THR A 115 2.31 -12.20 5.91
C THR A 115 3.45 -13.19 5.76
N TYR A 116 4.06 -13.60 6.88
CA TYR A 116 5.08 -14.66 6.87
C TYR A 116 4.55 -15.93 6.19
N SER A 117 3.36 -16.39 6.57
CA SER A 117 2.75 -17.60 5.98
C SER A 117 2.43 -17.44 4.49
N GLN A 118 2.05 -16.24 4.05
CA GLN A 118 1.78 -15.99 2.63
C GLN A 118 3.07 -16.08 1.80
N PHE A 119 4.16 -15.50 2.29
CA PHE A 119 5.45 -15.49 1.58
C PHE A 119 6.16 -16.84 1.65
N ASP A 120 6.12 -17.48 2.81
CA ASP A 120 6.70 -18.80 3.01
C ASP A 120 5.94 -19.84 2.19
N TYR A 121 4.64 -20.00 2.44
CA TYR A 121 3.90 -21.13 1.88
C TYR A 121 3.25 -20.82 0.53
N THR A 122 2.45 -19.75 0.44
CA THR A 122 1.64 -19.46 -0.75
C THR A 122 2.50 -19.06 -1.93
N PHE A 123 3.46 -18.14 -1.74
CA PHE A 123 4.33 -17.68 -2.81
C PHE A 123 5.30 -18.76 -3.28
N ARG A 124 5.83 -19.59 -2.37
CA ARG A 124 6.63 -20.76 -2.77
C ARG A 124 5.85 -21.72 -3.68
N ARG A 125 4.56 -21.94 -3.40
CA ARG A 125 3.70 -22.75 -4.29
C ARG A 125 3.46 -22.10 -5.66
N MET A 126 3.64 -20.80 -5.77
CA MET A 126 3.61 -20.05 -7.03
C MET A 126 5.00 -19.97 -7.70
N GLY A 127 6.01 -20.64 -7.13
CA GLY A 127 7.38 -20.64 -7.65
C GLY A 127 8.21 -19.42 -7.25
N ILE A 128 7.76 -18.62 -6.29
CA ILE A 128 8.47 -17.44 -5.78
C ILE A 128 9.13 -17.81 -4.46
N GLN A 129 10.46 -17.70 -4.38
CA GLN A 129 11.21 -18.01 -3.17
C GLN A 129 11.37 -16.76 -2.30
N THR A 130 11.10 -16.88 -0.99
CA THR A 130 11.36 -15.79 -0.04
C THR A 130 12.55 -16.13 0.85
N HIS A 131 13.48 -15.19 0.99
CA HIS A 131 14.60 -15.23 1.92
C HIS A 131 14.28 -14.33 3.11
N PHE A 132 14.07 -14.93 4.29
CA PHE A 132 13.79 -14.19 5.51
C PHE A 132 15.09 -13.82 6.23
N VAL A 133 15.22 -12.57 6.63
CA VAL A 133 16.41 -12.03 7.30
C VAL A 133 16.07 -11.37 8.63
N ASP A 134 17.02 -11.35 9.57
CA ASP A 134 16.89 -10.56 10.78
C ASP A 134 17.06 -9.07 10.43
N PRO A 135 16.03 -8.23 10.59
CA PRO A 135 16.08 -6.83 10.19
C PRO A 135 16.80 -5.90 11.17
N ASP A 136 17.17 -6.38 12.36
CA ASP A 136 17.88 -5.56 13.34
C ASP A 136 19.34 -5.25 12.89
N ASP A 137 19.87 -6.02 11.94
CA ASP A 137 21.09 -5.71 11.17
C ASP A 137 20.75 -5.55 9.68
N PRO A 138 20.68 -4.30 9.15
CA PRO A 138 20.34 -4.04 7.75
C PRO A 138 21.23 -4.77 6.73
N GLU A 139 22.49 -5.07 7.06
CA GLU A 139 23.40 -5.78 6.15
C GLU A 139 22.93 -7.21 5.84
N ASN A 140 22.03 -7.78 6.65
CA ASN A 140 21.45 -9.09 6.35
C ASN A 140 20.59 -9.06 5.08
N PHE A 141 19.95 -7.93 4.75
CA PHE A 141 19.25 -7.77 3.47
C PHE A 141 20.23 -7.85 2.31
N ALA A 142 21.35 -7.10 2.37
CA ALA A 142 22.37 -7.09 1.33
C ALA A 142 22.94 -8.49 1.06
N LYS A 143 23.22 -9.26 2.11
CA LYS A 143 23.73 -10.65 2.02
C LYS A 143 22.74 -11.62 1.38
N ALA A 144 21.43 -11.36 1.49
CA ALA A 144 20.38 -12.24 0.98
C ALA A 144 19.95 -11.90 -0.45
N ILE A 145 20.29 -10.71 -0.96
CA ILE A 145 19.95 -10.31 -2.33
C ILE A 145 20.75 -11.13 -3.34
N THR A 146 20.05 -11.67 -4.34
CA THR A 146 20.60 -12.41 -5.46
C THR A 146 20.23 -11.74 -6.79
N PRO A 147 20.76 -12.20 -7.94
CA PRO A 147 20.32 -11.73 -9.25
C PRO A 147 18.83 -11.96 -9.54
N ALA A 148 18.21 -12.95 -8.90
CA ALA A 148 16.79 -13.27 -9.05
C ALA A 148 15.89 -12.44 -8.10
N THR A 149 16.46 -11.70 -7.15
CA THR A 149 15.68 -10.85 -6.27
C THR A 149 15.05 -9.69 -7.03
N LYS A 150 13.75 -9.47 -6.82
CA LYS A 150 12.96 -8.38 -7.44
C LYS A 150 12.39 -7.37 -6.47
N ALA A 151 12.37 -7.64 -5.17
CA ALA A 151 11.90 -6.70 -4.16
C ALA A 151 12.48 -7.01 -2.79
N VAL A 152 12.51 -5.99 -1.93
CA VAL A 152 12.67 -6.13 -0.48
C VAL A 152 11.33 -5.82 0.19
N TYR A 153 10.97 -6.56 1.24
CA TYR A 153 9.75 -6.32 2.02
C TYR A 153 10.03 -6.25 3.52
N ALA A 154 9.46 -5.25 4.20
CA ALA A 154 9.51 -5.14 5.65
C ALA A 154 8.30 -4.39 6.23
N GLU A 155 8.14 -4.46 7.55
CA GLU A 155 7.16 -3.68 8.31
C GLU A 155 7.85 -2.49 8.98
N THR A 156 7.18 -1.33 9.07
CA THR A 156 7.74 -0.16 9.79
C THR A 156 7.99 -0.47 11.27
N ILE A 157 7.07 -1.23 11.87
CA ILE A 157 7.18 -1.80 13.21
C ILE A 157 6.89 -3.29 13.09
N GLY A 158 7.91 -4.12 13.36
CA GLY A 158 7.82 -5.56 13.18
C GLY A 158 6.84 -6.23 14.15
N ASN A 159 6.11 -7.22 13.67
CA ASN A 159 5.18 -8.01 14.47
C ASN A 159 5.71 -9.44 14.69
N PRO A 160 5.78 -9.97 15.94
CA PRO A 160 5.35 -9.39 17.21
C PRO A 160 6.46 -8.65 17.97
N LEU A 161 7.67 -8.56 17.42
CA LEU A 161 8.84 -8.11 18.17
C LEU A 161 8.90 -6.60 18.42
N ASN A 162 8.07 -5.78 17.79
CA ASN A 162 8.02 -4.33 17.98
C ASN A 162 9.36 -3.63 17.71
N ASN A 163 10.22 -4.23 16.89
CA ASN A 163 11.43 -3.63 16.41
C ASN A 163 11.09 -2.61 15.31
N VAL A 164 11.77 -1.47 15.32
CA VAL A 164 11.57 -0.40 14.34
C VAL A 164 12.65 -0.55 13.27
N LEU A 165 12.23 -0.64 12.01
CA LEU A 165 13.16 -0.81 10.90
C LEU A 165 13.95 0.48 10.63
N ASP A 166 15.25 0.37 10.36
CA ASP A 166 16.01 1.42 9.69
C ASP A 166 15.65 1.46 8.19
N ILE A 167 14.56 2.15 7.87
CA ILE A 167 14.01 2.21 6.51
C ILE A 167 15.04 2.79 5.53
N SER A 168 15.81 3.80 5.93
CA SER A 168 16.79 4.45 5.04
C SER A 168 17.96 3.55 4.71
N ALA A 169 18.50 2.81 5.68
CA ALA A 169 19.55 1.83 5.41
C ALA A 169 19.06 0.73 4.45
N VAL A 170 17.87 0.17 4.70
CA VAL A 170 17.33 -0.91 3.88
C VAL A 170 16.91 -0.41 2.48
N ALA A 171 16.39 0.80 2.36
CA ALA A 171 16.07 1.42 1.07
C ALA A 171 17.33 1.60 0.23
N GLN A 172 18.42 2.10 0.82
CA GLN A 172 19.69 2.24 0.11
C GLN A 172 20.20 0.89 -0.41
N ILE A 173 20.16 -0.16 0.42
CA ILE A 173 20.56 -1.52 0.02
C ILE A 173 19.71 -2.03 -1.15
N ALA A 174 18.39 -1.81 -1.11
CA ALA A 174 17.48 -2.21 -2.18
C ALA A 174 17.80 -1.45 -3.49
N HIS A 175 18.02 -0.15 -3.40
CA HIS A 175 18.32 0.71 -4.55
C HIS A 175 19.69 0.42 -5.17
N ASP A 176 20.72 0.12 -4.37
CA ASP A 176 22.03 -0.33 -4.85
C ASP A 176 21.91 -1.63 -5.69
N ALA A 177 20.91 -2.47 -5.39
CA ALA A 177 20.57 -3.67 -6.13
C ALA A 177 19.52 -3.46 -7.25
N ASN A 178 19.12 -2.21 -7.51
CA ASN A 178 18.08 -1.81 -8.48
C ASN A 178 16.74 -2.53 -8.26
N ILE A 179 16.32 -2.71 -7.01
CA ILE A 179 15.02 -3.30 -6.64
C ILE A 179 14.27 -2.38 -5.66
N PRO A 180 12.92 -2.37 -5.69
CA PRO A 180 12.14 -1.54 -4.80
C PRO A 180 12.10 -2.09 -3.38
N LEU A 181 11.98 -1.17 -2.42
CA LEU A 181 11.55 -1.46 -1.06
C LEU A 181 10.02 -1.30 -0.94
N VAL A 182 9.36 -2.40 -0.57
CA VAL A 182 7.93 -2.44 -0.23
C VAL A 182 7.78 -2.43 1.29
N MET A 183 7.13 -1.40 1.82
CA MET A 183 6.92 -1.21 3.26
C MET A 183 5.47 -1.47 3.66
N ASP A 184 5.22 -2.39 4.57
CA ASP A 184 3.95 -2.42 5.30
C ASP A 184 3.98 -1.36 6.40
N ASN A 185 3.16 -0.33 6.23
CA ASN A 185 3.08 0.80 7.16
C ASN A 185 1.81 0.76 8.02
N THR A 186 1.22 -0.42 8.20
CA THR A 186 -0.05 -0.54 8.92
C THR A 186 0.08 0.00 10.36
N PHE A 187 1.16 -0.37 11.09
CA PHE A 187 1.39 0.09 12.47
C PHE A 187 1.79 1.56 12.56
N GLY A 188 2.66 2.02 11.65
CA GLY A 188 3.04 3.43 11.61
C GLY A 188 1.86 4.32 11.29
N THR A 189 0.97 3.87 10.38
CA THR A 189 -0.03 4.72 9.71
C THR A 189 0.66 5.90 8.99
N PRO A 190 0.01 6.55 8.01
CA PRO A 190 0.58 7.76 7.42
C PRO A 190 0.79 8.91 8.43
N TYR A 191 0.20 8.81 9.63
CA TYR A 191 0.29 9.83 10.67
C TYR A 191 1.61 9.77 11.46
N LEU A 192 2.09 8.58 11.85
CA LEU A 192 3.30 8.46 12.67
C LEU A 192 4.57 8.29 11.83
N CYS A 193 4.45 7.68 10.64
CA CYS A 193 5.59 7.45 9.75
C CYS A 193 5.13 7.52 8.29
N ARG A 194 5.85 8.27 7.45
CA ARG A 194 5.68 8.23 5.98
C ARG A 194 6.93 7.59 5.37
N PRO A 195 6.92 6.28 5.07
CA PRO A 195 8.12 5.56 4.61
C PRO A 195 8.76 6.13 3.34
N PHE A 196 8.00 6.83 2.49
CA PHE A 196 8.52 7.50 1.30
C PHE A 196 9.50 8.63 1.61
N GLU A 197 9.45 9.22 2.81
CA GLU A 197 10.44 10.20 3.28
C GLU A 197 11.79 9.55 3.59
N PHE A 198 11.79 8.23 3.80
CA PHE A 198 12.96 7.43 4.15
C PHE A 198 13.44 6.52 3.01
N GLY A 199 12.86 6.62 1.82
CA GLY A 199 13.33 5.91 0.62
C GLY A 199 12.52 4.69 0.20
N ALA A 200 11.40 4.37 0.87
CA ALA A 200 10.50 3.32 0.37
C ALA A 200 9.93 3.67 -1.02
N ASP A 201 9.58 2.66 -1.80
CA ASP A 201 9.08 2.82 -3.17
C ASP A 201 7.59 2.54 -3.28
N VAL A 202 7.13 1.54 -2.53
CA VAL A 202 5.73 1.13 -2.42
C VAL A 202 5.39 0.97 -0.95
N VAL A 203 4.23 1.47 -0.53
CA VAL A 203 3.69 1.27 0.80
C VAL A 203 2.43 0.42 0.70
N VAL A 204 2.27 -0.55 1.59
CA VAL A 204 1.04 -1.34 1.74
C VAL A 204 0.44 -1.12 3.13
N HIS A 205 -0.88 -1.24 3.20
CA HIS A 205 -1.64 -1.11 4.43
C HIS A 205 -2.69 -2.20 4.56
N SER A 206 -2.89 -2.69 5.78
CA SER A 206 -4.16 -3.23 6.21
C SER A 206 -5.06 -2.11 6.74
N VAL A 207 -5.84 -1.47 5.85
CA VAL A 207 -6.75 -0.39 6.27
C VAL A 207 -7.85 -0.87 7.23
N THR A 208 -8.04 -2.19 7.32
CA THR A 208 -8.78 -2.89 8.39
C THR A 208 -8.43 -2.40 9.81
N LYS A 209 -7.17 -2.01 10.04
CA LYS A 209 -6.62 -1.74 11.37
C LYS A 209 -6.85 -0.29 11.79
N TRP A 210 -5.79 0.49 12.03
CA TRP A 210 -5.90 1.84 12.59
C TRP A 210 -6.57 2.84 11.66
N ILE A 211 -6.41 2.70 10.34
CA ILE A 211 -7.08 3.55 9.36
C ILE A 211 -8.60 3.43 9.51
N GLY A 212 -9.14 2.21 9.50
CA GLY A 212 -10.55 1.95 9.76
C GLY A 212 -10.95 2.21 11.21
N GLY A 213 -10.10 1.87 12.18
CA GLY A 213 -10.21 2.25 13.60
C GLY A 213 -11.34 1.59 14.41
N HIS A 214 -12.38 1.07 13.76
CA HIS A 214 -13.63 0.67 14.41
C HIS A 214 -13.93 -0.84 14.33
N GLY A 215 -13.08 -1.63 13.69
CA GLY A 215 -13.25 -3.10 13.61
C GLY A 215 -14.47 -3.55 12.80
N THR A 216 -14.94 -2.74 11.85
CA THR A 216 -16.21 -2.95 11.12
C THR A 216 -16.04 -3.40 9.67
N SER A 217 -14.83 -3.32 9.10
CA SER A 217 -14.59 -3.61 7.69
C SER A 217 -13.19 -4.16 7.46
N ILE A 218 -13.06 -5.03 6.46
CA ILE A 218 -11.78 -5.57 5.99
C ILE A 218 -11.41 -4.85 4.69
N GLY A 219 -10.15 -4.45 4.60
CA GLY A 219 -9.62 -3.75 3.43
C GLY A 219 -8.09 -3.66 3.46
N GLY A 220 -7.51 -3.41 2.30
CA GLY A 220 -6.11 -3.06 2.15
C GLY A 220 -5.91 -1.94 1.15
N ALA A 221 -4.72 -1.35 1.17
CA ALA A 221 -4.31 -0.33 0.23
C ALA A 221 -2.85 -0.52 -0.18
N ILE A 222 -2.54 -0.11 -1.40
CA ILE A 222 -1.19 -0.02 -1.98
C ILE A 222 -1.02 1.44 -2.39
N VAL A 223 0.13 2.02 -2.08
CA VAL A 223 0.50 3.37 -2.51
C VAL A 223 1.86 3.29 -3.18
N GLU A 224 2.00 3.90 -4.35
CA GLU A 224 3.27 4.04 -5.08
C GLU A 224 3.85 5.43 -4.84
N SER A 225 5.17 5.52 -4.65
CA SER A 225 5.87 6.81 -4.50
C SER A 225 5.99 7.61 -5.79
N GLY A 226 6.03 6.92 -6.93
CA GLY A 226 6.29 7.47 -8.27
C GLY A 226 7.77 7.76 -8.54
N LYS A 227 8.68 7.34 -7.65
CA LYS A 227 10.11 7.70 -7.71
C LYS A 227 11.01 6.56 -8.20
N PHE A 228 10.57 5.30 -8.07
CA PHE A 228 11.41 4.16 -8.43
C PHE A 228 11.57 4.05 -9.96
N PRO A 229 12.80 3.90 -10.49
CA PRO A 229 13.05 3.80 -11.92
C PRO A 229 12.70 2.40 -12.44
N TRP A 230 11.45 2.21 -12.84
CA TRP A 230 10.95 0.93 -13.38
C TRP A 230 11.62 0.53 -14.71
N ASP A 231 12.34 1.43 -15.36
CA ASP A 231 13.18 1.20 -16.56
C ASP A 231 14.63 0.84 -16.26
N SER A 232 14.99 0.56 -15.00
CA SER A 232 16.32 0.09 -14.57
C SER A 232 16.81 -1.22 -15.22
N GLY A 233 15.99 -1.88 -16.03
CA GLY A 233 16.30 -3.14 -16.73
C GLY A 233 15.95 -4.41 -15.95
N LYS A 234 15.66 -4.32 -14.65
CA LYS A 234 15.23 -5.47 -13.83
C LYS A 234 13.75 -5.85 -13.99
N PHE A 235 12.93 -4.95 -14.54
CA PHE A 235 11.47 -5.09 -14.62
C PHE A 235 10.96 -5.03 -16.06
N PRO A 236 11.27 -6.02 -16.92
CA PRO A 236 10.79 -6.04 -18.31
C PRO A 236 9.26 -5.98 -18.39
N GLY A 237 8.54 -6.55 -17.41
CA GLY A 237 7.08 -6.45 -17.33
C GLY A 237 6.53 -5.02 -17.20
N MET A 238 7.36 -4.03 -16.85
CA MET A 238 7.01 -2.61 -16.79
C MET A 238 7.27 -1.87 -18.09
N THR A 239 8.28 -2.27 -18.86
CA THR A 239 8.78 -1.54 -20.04
C THR A 239 8.49 -2.23 -21.37
N GLU A 240 8.25 -3.53 -21.38
CA GLU A 240 7.87 -4.30 -22.57
C GLU A 240 6.36 -4.29 -22.83
N PRO A 241 5.91 -4.57 -24.07
CA PRO A 241 4.49 -4.67 -24.38
C PRO A 241 3.82 -5.76 -23.54
N SER A 242 2.84 -5.38 -22.74
CA SER A 242 2.13 -6.32 -21.89
C SER A 242 1.34 -7.34 -22.71
N LYS A 243 1.59 -8.63 -22.45
CA LYS A 243 0.75 -9.73 -22.91
C LYS A 243 -0.55 -9.85 -22.11
N GLY A 244 -0.59 -9.31 -20.90
CA GLY A 244 -1.77 -9.30 -20.02
C GLY A 244 -2.79 -8.22 -20.36
N TYR A 245 -2.37 -7.17 -21.07
CA TYR A 245 -3.21 -6.00 -21.33
C TYR A 245 -2.84 -5.28 -22.64
N HIS A 246 -3.36 -5.79 -23.76
CA HIS A 246 -3.41 -5.10 -25.06
C HIS A 246 -2.08 -4.53 -25.58
N GLY A 247 -0.93 -5.10 -25.19
CA GLY A 247 0.39 -4.64 -25.64
C GLY A 247 0.85 -3.31 -25.03
N ILE A 248 0.18 -2.81 -23.99
CA ILE A 248 0.54 -1.55 -23.34
C ILE A 248 1.91 -1.68 -22.66
N ARG A 249 2.75 -0.66 -22.83
CA ARG A 249 4.01 -0.50 -22.10
C ARG A 249 3.76 0.42 -20.91
N PHE A 250 3.51 -0.17 -19.73
CA PHE A 250 2.96 0.57 -18.59
C PHE A 250 3.82 1.76 -18.15
N TYR A 251 5.13 1.57 -18.00
CA TYR A 251 6.00 2.65 -17.53
C TYR A 251 6.20 3.74 -18.59
N GLU A 252 6.33 3.38 -19.87
CA GLU A 252 6.40 4.36 -20.97
C GLU A 252 5.11 5.19 -21.07
N THR A 253 3.94 4.55 -20.89
CA THR A 253 2.65 5.20 -21.06
C THR A 253 2.27 6.08 -19.86
N PHE A 254 2.54 5.62 -18.64
CA PHE A 254 2.02 6.24 -17.42
C PHE A 254 3.09 6.84 -16.51
N GLY A 255 4.39 6.64 -16.81
CA GLY A 255 5.50 7.18 -16.02
C GLY A 255 5.39 6.83 -14.53
N ASP A 256 5.28 7.88 -13.71
CA ASP A 256 5.19 7.82 -12.25
C ASP A 256 3.89 7.21 -11.68
N PHE A 257 2.93 6.84 -12.55
CA PHE A 257 1.74 6.04 -12.23
C PHE A 257 1.82 4.59 -12.75
N GLY A 258 2.95 4.20 -13.35
CA GLY A 258 3.09 2.96 -14.09
C GLY A 258 2.77 1.73 -13.27
N PHE A 259 3.36 1.60 -12.08
CA PHE A 259 3.21 0.38 -11.28
C PHE A 259 1.80 0.23 -10.74
N ILE A 260 1.20 1.29 -10.19
CA ILE A 260 -0.17 1.21 -9.67
C ILE A 260 -1.18 0.89 -10.79
N THR A 261 -0.93 1.40 -12.00
CA THR A 261 -1.81 1.16 -13.16
C THR A 261 -1.69 -0.29 -13.61
N LYS A 262 -0.48 -0.85 -13.68
CA LYS A 262 -0.26 -2.27 -13.93
C LYS A 262 -0.92 -3.15 -12.86
N ALA A 263 -0.73 -2.80 -11.58
CA ALA A 263 -1.34 -3.53 -10.46
C ALA A 263 -2.86 -3.56 -10.56
N ARG A 264 -3.50 -2.44 -10.95
CA ARG A 264 -4.95 -2.36 -11.17
C ARG A 264 -5.39 -3.19 -12.37
N MET A 265 -4.73 -3.01 -13.50
CA MET A 265 -5.20 -3.48 -14.80
C MET A 265 -4.83 -4.93 -15.11
N GLU A 266 -3.76 -5.45 -14.53
CA GLU A 266 -3.35 -6.85 -14.68
C GLU A 266 -3.68 -7.67 -13.44
N THR A 267 -3.14 -7.30 -12.28
CA THR A 267 -3.15 -8.16 -11.10
C THR A 267 -4.51 -8.11 -10.38
N LEU A 268 -5.00 -6.93 -9.98
CA LEU A 268 -6.33 -6.79 -9.37
C LEU A 268 -7.42 -7.24 -10.33
N ARG A 269 -7.35 -6.86 -11.61
CA ARG A 269 -8.32 -7.27 -12.63
C ARG A 269 -8.48 -8.79 -12.64
N THR A 270 -7.39 -9.55 -12.64
CA THR A 270 -7.45 -11.01 -12.85
C THR A 270 -7.63 -11.80 -11.56
N LEU A 271 -7.00 -11.41 -10.46
CA LEU A 271 -7.15 -12.07 -9.16
C LEU A 271 -8.43 -11.64 -8.42
N GLY A 272 -8.93 -10.44 -8.71
CA GLY A 272 -10.22 -9.95 -8.25
C GLY A 272 -10.40 -9.63 -6.76
N PRO A 273 -9.38 -9.33 -5.92
CA PRO A 273 -9.61 -8.93 -4.53
C PRO A 273 -10.17 -7.50 -4.43
N THR A 274 -11.40 -7.29 -4.90
CA THR A 274 -12.03 -5.98 -5.00
C THR A 274 -12.55 -5.51 -3.64
N MET A 275 -12.27 -4.26 -3.27
CA MET A 275 -12.89 -3.64 -2.10
C MET A 275 -14.34 -3.22 -2.39
N SER A 276 -15.26 -3.53 -1.48
CA SER A 276 -16.64 -3.04 -1.54
C SER A 276 -16.70 -1.51 -1.36
N PRO A 277 -17.53 -0.78 -2.13
CA PRO A 277 -17.70 0.67 -1.97
C PRO A 277 -18.24 1.05 -0.58
N MET A 278 -19.04 0.18 0.06
CA MET A 278 -19.46 0.39 1.45
C MET A 278 -18.26 0.36 2.41
N SER A 279 -17.33 -0.57 2.22
CA SER A 279 -16.12 -0.63 3.04
C SER A 279 -15.23 0.58 2.78
N ALA A 280 -15.07 1.01 1.53
CA ALA A 280 -14.31 2.21 1.19
C ALA A 280 -14.90 3.46 1.88
N PHE A 281 -16.23 3.62 1.84
CA PHE A 281 -16.93 4.68 2.57
C PHE A 281 -16.63 4.64 4.08
N LEU A 282 -16.72 3.48 4.72
CA LEU A 282 -16.43 3.33 6.14
C LEU A 282 -14.97 3.64 6.48
N PHE A 283 -14.02 3.27 5.62
CA PHE A 283 -12.61 3.62 5.80
C PHE A 283 -12.34 5.11 5.63
N LEU A 284 -13.07 5.80 4.74
CA LEU A 284 -13.03 7.26 4.65
C LEU A 284 -13.46 7.89 5.98
N GLN A 285 -14.54 7.41 6.60
CA GLN A 285 -14.98 7.90 7.91
C GLN A 285 -13.95 7.64 9.02
N GLY A 286 -13.26 6.49 8.96
CA GLY A 286 -12.13 6.20 9.84
C GLY A 286 -10.99 7.22 9.66
N LEU A 287 -10.55 7.46 8.42
CA LEU A 287 -9.46 8.39 8.11
C LEU A 287 -9.69 9.80 8.63
N GLU A 288 -10.92 10.30 8.56
CA GLU A 288 -11.29 11.65 9.02
C GLU A 288 -10.95 11.90 10.51
N THR A 289 -10.87 10.83 11.31
CA THR A 289 -10.55 10.89 12.74
C THR A 289 -9.21 10.27 13.10
N LEU A 290 -8.42 9.83 12.11
CA LEU A 290 -7.17 9.09 12.33
C LEU A 290 -6.19 9.85 13.25
N PRO A 291 -5.85 11.13 13.04
CA PRO A 291 -4.89 11.86 13.88
C PRO A 291 -5.29 11.84 15.37
N LEU A 292 -6.55 12.19 15.65
CA LEU A 292 -7.10 12.26 17.00
C LEU A 292 -7.07 10.91 17.71
N ARG A 293 -7.42 9.85 16.97
CA ARG A 293 -7.40 8.48 17.50
C ARG A 293 -5.97 8.02 17.74
N MET A 294 -5.03 8.29 16.83
CA MET A 294 -3.64 7.88 16.97
C MET A 294 -2.95 8.58 18.15
N ASP A 295 -3.16 9.88 18.34
CA ASP A 295 -2.66 10.59 19.53
C ASP A 295 -3.12 9.93 20.82
N ARG A 296 -4.41 9.56 20.89
CA ARG A 296 -4.97 8.89 22.06
C ARG A 296 -4.45 7.46 22.21
N HIS A 297 -4.29 6.71 21.11
CA HIS A 297 -3.71 5.38 21.14
C HIS A 297 -2.26 5.41 21.66
N CYS A 298 -1.43 6.31 21.14
CA CYS A 298 -0.03 6.44 21.52
C CYS A 298 0.11 6.89 22.99
N SER A 299 -0.61 7.93 23.41
CA SER A 299 -0.57 8.40 24.81
C SER A 299 -1.06 7.36 25.81
N ASN A 300 -2.15 6.65 25.52
CA ASN A 300 -2.61 5.54 26.36
C ASN A 300 -1.59 4.40 26.40
N THR A 301 -1.00 4.05 25.26
CA THR A 301 -0.01 2.96 25.16
C THR A 301 1.23 3.28 25.99
N LEU A 302 1.76 4.51 25.91
CA LEU A 302 2.89 4.94 26.72
C LEU A 302 2.58 4.89 28.22
N ALA A 303 1.38 5.34 28.62
CA ALA A 303 0.96 5.26 30.03
C ALA A 303 0.88 3.81 30.52
N VAL A 304 0.33 2.90 29.71
CA VAL A 304 0.28 1.46 30.02
C VAL A 304 1.69 0.86 30.05
N ALA A 305 2.55 1.19 29.10
CA ALA A 305 3.92 0.69 29.03
C ALA A 305 4.72 1.09 30.28
N ASN A 306 4.66 2.36 30.69
CA ASN A 306 5.29 2.84 31.93
C ASN A 306 4.72 2.14 33.16
N PHE A 307 3.38 2.03 33.26
CA PHE A 307 2.74 1.34 34.37
C PHE A 307 3.21 -0.12 34.49
N LEU A 308 3.27 -0.84 33.36
CA LEU A 308 3.72 -2.23 33.34
C LEU A 308 5.23 -2.34 33.63
N ASN A 309 6.04 -1.42 33.14
CA ASN A 309 7.49 -1.42 33.34
C ASN A 309 7.86 -1.27 34.82
N ASP A 310 7.07 -0.50 35.58
CA ASP A 310 7.28 -0.26 37.00
C ASP A 310 6.58 -1.30 37.91
N HIS A 311 5.83 -2.24 37.33
CA HIS A 311 4.98 -3.15 38.10
C HIS A 311 5.76 -4.39 38.60
N PRO A 312 5.73 -4.70 39.92
CA PRO A 312 6.58 -5.74 40.52
C PRO A 312 6.31 -7.18 40.03
N PHE A 313 5.15 -7.41 39.41
CA PHE A 313 4.78 -8.71 38.83
C PHE A 313 5.02 -8.80 37.30
N VAL A 314 5.57 -7.77 36.67
CA VAL A 314 5.91 -7.78 35.23
C VAL A 314 7.42 -7.95 35.10
N SER A 315 7.84 -8.94 34.30
CA SER A 315 9.26 -9.26 34.14
C SER A 315 9.96 -8.41 33.07
N TRP A 316 9.24 -7.99 32.04
CA TRP A 316 9.74 -7.12 30.98
C TRP A 316 8.58 -6.48 30.21
N VAL A 317 8.86 -5.33 29.56
CA VAL A 317 7.97 -4.64 28.64
C VAL A 317 8.74 -4.32 27.36
N LYS A 318 8.15 -4.62 26.19
CA LYS A 318 8.75 -4.29 24.89
C LYS A 318 7.89 -3.27 24.14
N TYR A 319 8.26 -2.00 24.29
CA TYR A 319 7.62 -0.88 23.62
C TYR A 319 8.67 0.14 23.19
N SER A 320 8.69 0.49 21.90
CA SER A 320 9.74 1.34 21.31
C SER A 320 9.72 2.78 21.81
N GLY A 321 8.68 3.19 22.56
CA GLY A 321 8.61 4.47 23.24
C GLY A 321 9.14 4.47 24.68
N LEU A 322 9.62 3.33 25.19
CA LEU A 322 10.36 3.27 26.46
C LEU A 322 11.85 3.59 26.24
N PRO A 323 12.55 4.18 27.24
CA PRO A 323 13.98 4.51 27.17
C PRO A 323 14.93 3.31 26.99
#